data_AF-A0A7X8DM41-F1
#
_entry.id   AF-A0A7X8DM41-F1
#
_cell.length_a   1.000
_cell.length_b   1.000
_cell.length_c   1.000
_cell.angle_alpha   90.00
_cell.angle_beta   90.00
_cell.angle_gamma   90.00
#
_symmetry.space_group_name_H-M   'P 1'
#
loop_
_entity.id
_entity.type
_entity.pdbx_description
1 polymer ?
#
loop_
_entity_poly.entity_id
_entity_poly.type
_entity_poly.pdbx_seq_one_letter_code
_entity_poly.pdbx_strand_id
1 'polypeptide(L)'
;MVVDHLHLLMSLKHYAKKWNESSLKTNILDLDEKVGTAYDVYELRSRLEPVLNDLNEFIDNPPTTLSPIELVELIDEIAQTLRDEMNTSDINFYLSRYNLEFEAEEITSSKRNYVKSILSSTSEEKILKIAQDLGLYSDMAMLDVQQMPEIDNDYIKEYAEKCRIRIQEGDYEGAITSARTLVETVCMHILDISQVEYEKDGKIMKLYRQVSQVLRMDPSLYESDTLRQIASGFFSIIQGLAGLRNDLGDAHGRGGKVYRASKRHAILAVNAAYVVSDYLLDCYHNVVLKFD
;
A
#
# COMPACT_ATOMS: atom_id res chain seq x y z
N MET A 1 -4.75 40.56 1.01
CA MET A 1 -3.60 40.25 1.89
C MET A 1 -4.06 39.74 3.24
N VAL A 2 -4.46 40.54 4.23
CA VAL A 2 -4.87 40.02 5.57
C VAL A 2 -6.07 39.04 5.50
N VAL A 3 -7.01 39.24 4.58
CA VAL A 3 -8.21 38.39 4.42
C VAL A 3 -7.90 37.01 3.81
N ASP A 4 -6.91 36.90 2.93
CA ASP A 4 -6.57 35.66 2.23
C ASP A 4 -5.77 34.68 3.11
N HIS A 5 -5.06 35.19 4.11
CA HIS A 5 -4.32 34.39 5.09
C HIS A 5 -5.25 33.61 6.03
N LEU A 6 -6.43 34.19 6.31
CA LEU A 6 -7.44 33.54 7.14
C LEU A 6 -7.99 32.29 6.45
N HIS A 7 -8.14 32.29 5.12
CA HIS A 7 -8.66 31.15 4.38
C HIS A 7 -7.72 29.94 4.45
N LEU A 8 -6.41 30.15 4.29
CA LEU A 8 -5.42 29.08 4.34
C LEU A 8 -5.36 28.43 5.74
N LEU A 9 -5.36 29.26 6.78
CA LEU A 9 -5.41 28.82 8.17
C LEU A 9 -6.75 28.14 8.52
N MET A 10 -7.87 28.63 7.98
CA MET A 10 -9.19 28.00 8.16
C MET A 10 -9.25 26.64 7.48
N SER A 11 -8.70 26.48 6.27
CA SER A 11 -8.60 25.20 5.57
C SER A 11 -7.72 24.22 6.34
N LEU A 12 -6.53 24.62 6.79
CA LEU A 12 -5.65 23.77 7.61
C LEU A 12 -6.31 23.35 8.94
N LYS A 13 -7.00 24.27 9.62
CA LYS A 13 -7.76 23.97 10.85
C LYS A 13 -8.98 23.07 10.60
N HIS A 14 -9.63 23.20 9.43
CA HIS A 14 -10.68 22.29 9.00
C HIS A 14 -10.14 20.87 8.80
N TYR A 15 -9.00 20.72 8.13
CA TYR A 15 -8.35 19.43 7.90
C TYR A 15 -7.85 18.79 9.21
N ALA A 16 -7.24 19.56 10.11
CA ALA A 16 -6.79 19.08 11.43
C ALA A 16 -7.92 18.56 12.33
N LYS A 17 -9.17 18.99 12.11
CA LYS A 17 -10.34 18.48 12.84
C LYS A 17 -10.90 17.18 12.26
N LYS A 18 -10.64 16.90 10.99
CA LYS A 18 -11.19 15.74 10.26
C LYS A 18 -10.33 14.48 10.42
N TRP A 19 -9.06 14.63 10.82
CA TRP A 19 -8.12 13.52 11.03
C TRP A 19 -7.90 13.22 12.52
N ASN A 20 -7.95 11.93 12.89
CA ASN A 20 -7.81 11.43 14.26
C ASN A 20 -6.34 11.19 14.68
N GLU A 21 -5.38 11.75 13.92
CA GLU A 21 -3.94 11.61 14.18
C GLU A 21 -3.40 12.79 14.98
N SER A 22 -2.87 12.49 16.16
CA SER A 22 -2.38 13.48 17.13
C SER A 22 -1.12 14.21 16.64
N SER A 23 -0.28 13.55 15.85
CA SER A 23 0.97 14.09 15.27
C SER A 23 0.71 15.18 14.23
N LEU A 24 -0.21 14.92 13.30
CA LEU A 24 -0.64 15.85 12.25
C LEU A 24 -1.28 17.11 12.82
N LYS A 25 -2.10 16.97 13.86
CA LYS A 25 -2.72 18.09 14.56
C LYS A 25 -1.68 19.01 15.20
N THR A 26 -0.65 18.45 15.83
CA THR A 26 0.46 19.19 16.43
C THR A 26 1.29 19.92 15.38
N ASN A 27 1.60 19.27 14.26
CA ASN A 27 2.36 19.90 13.17
C ASN A 27 1.59 21.05 12.50
N ILE A 28 0.27 20.92 12.35
CA ILE A 28 -0.58 22.00 11.80
C ILE A 28 -0.67 23.19 12.76
N LEU A 29 -0.71 22.95 14.08
CA LEU A 29 -0.69 24.02 15.09
C LEU A 29 0.66 24.74 15.15
N ASP A 30 1.78 24.01 15.03
CA ASP A 30 3.13 24.58 14.94
C ASP A 30 3.32 25.41 13.66
N LEU A 31 2.72 24.99 12.54
CA LEU A 31 2.64 25.77 11.31
C LEU A 31 1.80 27.05 11.45
N ASP A 32 0.64 27.00 12.14
CA ASP A 32 -0.21 28.17 12.44
C ASP A 32 0.56 29.23 13.26
N GLU A 33 1.37 28.79 14.23
CA GLU A 33 2.21 29.67 15.05
C GLU A 33 3.33 30.32 14.22
N LYS A 34 3.97 29.57 13.32
CA LYS A 34 5.08 30.04 12.45
C LYS A 34 4.62 30.99 11.34
N VAL A 35 3.41 30.80 10.80
CA VAL A 35 2.81 31.66 9.77
C VAL A 35 2.52 33.08 10.30
N GLY A 36 2.38 33.25 11.62
CA GLY A 36 2.13 34.54 12.26
C GLY A 36 3.31 35.53 12.25
N THR A 37 4.54 35.07 11.96
CA THR A 37 5.76 35.87 12.21
C THR A 37 6.67 36.13 11.00
N ALA A 38 6.42 35.55 9.83
CA ALA A 38 7.38 35.61 8.72
C ALA A 38 6.99 36.59 7.61
N TYR A 39 7.93 37.47 7.24
CA TYR A 39 7.87 38.37 6.08
C TYR A 39 8.06 37.62 4.73
N ASP A 40 8.30 36.29 4.76
CA ASP A 40 8.51 35.40 3.59
C ASP A 40 7.24 34.60 3.21
N VAL A 41 6.08 35.25 3.31
CA VAL A 41 4.76 34.64 3.04
C VAL A 41 4.63 34.12 1.60
N TYR A 42 5.33 34.72 0.64
CA TYR A 42 5.25 34.34 -0.77
C TYR A 42 5.95 33.00 -1.07
N GLU A 43 7.10 32.75 -0.43
CA GLU A 43 7.86 31.52 -0.59
C GLU A 43 7.16 30.33 0.06
N LEU A 44 6.62 30.53 1.27
CA LEU A 44 5.79 29.54 1.96
C LEU A 44 4.53 29.20 1.16
N ARG A 45 3.87 30.21 0.58
CA ARG A 45 2.69 30.00 -0.27
C ARG A 45 3.02 29.18 -1.50
N SER A 46 4.08 29.51 -2.23
CA SER A 46 4.51 28.77 -3.42
C SER A 46 4.79 27.29 -3.12
N ARG A 47 5.18 26.96 -1.89
CA ARG A 47 5.45 25.59 -1.45
C ARG A 47 4.20 24.86 -0.94
N LEU A 48 3.23 25.58 -0.36
CA LEU A 48 2.04 25.01 0.25
C LEU A 48 0.85 24.89 -0.71
N GLU A 49 0.73 25.78 -1.71
CA GLU A 49 -0.38 25.74 -2.67
C GLU A 49 -0.47 24.41 -3.45
N PRO A 50 0.65 23.83 -3.95
CA PRO A 50 0.62 22.53 -4.61
C PRO A 50 0.14 21.43 -3.67
N VAL A 51 0.67 21.39 -2.44
CA VAL A 51 0.30 20.39 -1.42
C VAL A 51 -1.16 20.51 -1.02
N LEU A 52 -1.69 21.73 -0.90
CA LEU A 52 -3.11 21.99 -0.63
C LEU A 52 -3.99 21.57 -1.80
N ASN A 53 -3.55 21.80 -3.05
CA ASN A 53 -4.27 21.35 -4.23
C ASN A 53 -4.27 19.83 -4.34
N ASP A 54 -3.13 19.17 -4.09
CA ASP A 54 -3.00 17.71 -4.08
C ASP A 54 -3.87 17.09 -2.96
N LEU A 55 -3.90 17.72 -1.77
CA LEU A 55 -4.78 17.32 -0.67
C LEU A 55 -6.26 17.50 -1.03
N ASN A 56 -6.62 18.61 -1.67
CA ASN A 56 -8.00 18.85 -2.13
C ASN A 56 -8.38 17.83 -3.20
N GLU A 57 -7.51 17.56 -4.18
CA GLU A 57 -7.72 16.56 -5.23
C GLU A 57 -7.86 15.14 -4.64
N PHE A 58 -7.05 14.79 -3.63
CA PHE A 58 -7.14 13.51 -2.92
C PHE A 58 -8.41 13.39 -2.06
N ILE A 59 -8.88 14.48 -1.46
CA ILE A 59 -10.11 14.50 -0.66
C ILE A 59 -11.35 14.45 -1.56
N ASP A 60 -11.32 15.15 -2.68
CA ASP A 60 -12.42 15.22 -3.64
C ASP A 60 -12.47 13.98 -4.55
N ASN A 61 -11.32 13.38 -4.83
CA ASN A 61 -11.15 12.15 -5.62
C ASN A 61 -10.16 11.20 -4.93
N PRO A 62 -10.58 10.50 -3.85
CA PRO A 62 -9.73 9.49 -3.24
C PRO A 62 -9.35 8.46 -4.30
N PRO A 63 -8.07 8.03 -4.36
CA PRO A 63 -7.62 7.07 -5.35
C PRO A 63 -8.48 5.81 -5.28
N THR A 64 -9.21 5.56 -6.37
CA THR A 64 -10.14 4.44 -6.47
C THR A 64 -9.34 3.15 -6.38
N THR A 65 -9.58 2.33 -5.35
CA THR A 65 -8.88 1.06 -5.15
C THR A 65 -9.25 0.02 -6.21
N LEU A 66 -10.50 0.08 -6.68
CA LEU A 66 -11.05 -0.76 -7.74
C LEU A 66 -11.13 0.01 -9.06
N SER A 67 -10.86 -0.68 -10.17
CA SER A 67 -11.19 -0.15 -11.49
C SER A 67 -12.71 0.03 -11.63
N PRO A 68 -13.19 0.92 -12.54
CA PRO A 68 -14.62 1.13 -12.74
C PRO A 68 -15.41 -0.15 -13.07
N ILE A 69 -14.78 -1.13 -13.70
CA ILE A 69 -15.40 -2.43 -14.02
C ILE A 69 -15.53 -3.27 -12.76
N GLU A 70 -14.45 -3.41 -11.98
CA GLU A 70 -14.44 -4.17 -10.72
C GLU A 70 -15.45 -3.58 -9.71
N LEU A 71 -15.60 -2.26 -9.65
CA LEU A 71 -16.60 -1.61 -8.79
C LEU A 71 -18.03 -1.95 -9.22
N VAL A 72 -18.32 -1.94 -10.53
CA VAL A 72 -19.65 -2.28 -11.06
C VAL A 72 -19.99 -3.75 -10.83
N GLU A 73 -19.02 -4.65 -11.00
CA GLU A 73 -19.16 -6.08 -10.72
C GLU A 73 -19.42 -6.30 -9.22
N LEU A 74 -18.65 -5.65 -8.34
CA LEU A 74 -18.81 -5.78 -6.90
C LEU A 74 -20.16 -5.26 -6.40
N ILE A 75 -20.61 -4.11 -6.91
CA ILE A 75 -21.96 -3.58 -6.63
C ILE A 75 -23.03 -4.59 -7.06
N ASP A 76 -22.82 -5.27 -8.19
CA ASP A 76 -23.76 -6.26 -8.69
C ASP A 76 -23.84 -7.49 -7.79
N GLU A 77 -22.69 -8.00 -7.33
CA GLU A 77 -22.60 -9.13 -6.40
C GLU A 77 -23.22 -8.82 -5.04
N ILE A 78 -22.95 -7.64 -4.47
CA ILE A 78 -23.61 -7.18 -3.24
C ILE A 78 -25.12 -7.16 -3.45
N ALA A 79 -25.59 -6.59 -4.56
CA ALA A 79 -27.01 -6.48 -4.85
C ALA A 79 -27.71 -7.83 -5.08
N GLN A 80 -27.01 -8.82 -5.64
CA GLN A 80 -27.52 -10.18 -5.76
C GLN A 80 -27.60 -10.87 -4.39
N THR A 81 -26.53 -10.78 -3.60
CA THR A 81 -26.45 -11.38 -2.26
C THR A 81 -27.54 -10.85 -1.33
N LEU A 82 -27.68 -9.52 -1.24
CA LEU A 82 -28.73 -8.90 -0.42
C LEU A 82 -30.14 -9.22 -0.92
N ARG A 83 -30.35 -9.34 -2.24
CA ARG A 83 -31.64 -9.77 -2.81
C ARG A 83 -32.00 -11.18 -2.35
N ASP A 84 -31.03 -12.09 -2.33
CA ASP A 84 -31.27 -13.50 -2.08
C ASP A 84 -31.46 -13.79 -0.59
N GLU A 85 -30.81 -13.02 0.29
CA GLU A 85 -30.85 -13.23 1.74
C GLU A 85 -31.92 -12.42 2.48
N MET A 86 -32.31 -11.25 1.97
CA MET A 86 -33.08 -10.28 2.75
C MET A 86 -34.30 -9.72 1.99
N ASN A 87 -35.35 -9.33 2.71
CA ASN A 87 -36.44 -8.52 2.15
C ASN A 87 -36.03 -7.03 2.12
N THR A 88 -36.79 -6.17 1.45
CA THR A 88 -36.43 -4.74 1.29
C THR A 88 -36.28 -4.00 2.63
N SER A 89 -37.12 -4.31 3.62
CA SER A 89 -37.03 -3.70 4.95
C SER A 89 -35.76 -4.10 5.68
N ASP A 90 -35.38 -5.38 5.60
CA ASP A 90 -34.15 -5.91 6.19
C ASP A 90 -32.91 -5.37 5.47
N ILE A 91 -32.96 -5.20 4.15
CA ILE A 91 -31.91 -4.55 3.36
C ILE A 91 -31.68 -3.11 3.85
N ASN A 92 -32.76 -2.35 4.05
CA ASN A 92 -32.65 -0.97 4.55
C ASN A 92 -32.03 -0.92 5.95
N PHE A 93 -32.45 -1.83 6.83
CA PHE A 93 -31.86 -1.94 8.17
C PHE A 93 -30.40 -2.38 8.16
N TYR A 94 -30.02 -3.27 7.23
CA TYR A 94 -28.63 -3.67 7.05
C TYR A 94 -27.78 -2.51 6.55
N LEU A 95 -28.21 -1.86 5.46
CA LEU A 95 -27.50 -0.76 4.83
C LEU A 95 -27.42 0.49 5.73
N SER A 96 -28.40 0.71 6.62
CA SER A 96 -28.39 1.85 7.55
C SER A 96 -27.19 1.81 8.51
N ARG A 97 -26.63 0.62 8.79
CA ARG A 97 -25.42 0.46 9.63
C ARG A 97 -24.18 1.13 9.03
N TYR A 98 -24.19 1.40 7.73
CA TYR A 98 -23.11 2.07 7.00
C TYR A 98 -23.41 3.56 6.76
N ASN A 99 -24.37 4.15 7.50
CA ASN A 99 -24.84 5.52 7.33
C ASN A 99 -25.28 5.81 5.89
N LEU A 100 -26.07 4.90 5.31
CA LEU A 100 -26.77 5.14 4.06
C LEU A 100 -28.17 5.67 4.39
N GLU A 101 -28.52 6.82 3.79
CA GLU A 101 -29.84 7.42 3.95
C GLU A 101 -30.76 6.93 2.84
N PHE A 102 -32.04 6.72 3.16
CA PHE A 102 -33.04 6.19 2.25
C PHE A 102 -34.22 7.15 2.19
N GLU A 103 -34.64 7.52 0.98
CA GLU A 103 -35.94 8.15 0.80
C GLU A 103 -37.04 7.08 0.82
N ALA A 104 -38.18 7.41 1.43
CA ALA A 104 -39.34 6.52 1.50
C ALA A 104 -40.00 6.42 0.10
N GLU A 105 -39.73 5.29 -0.56
CA GLU A 105 -40.43 4.70 -1.72
C GLU A 105 -40.40 5.43 -3.08
N GLU A 106 -39.80 4.75 -4.06
CA GLU A 106 -40.54 4.32 -5.24
C GLU A 106 -40.32 2.81 -5.41
N ILE A 107 -41.39 2.05 -5.64
CA ILE A 107 -41.37 0.62 -5.88
C ILE A 107 -40.53 0.35 -7.13
N THR A 108 -39.24 0.07 -6.96
CA THR A 108 -38.47 -0.57 -8.03
C THR A 108 -38.91 -2.02 -8.10
N SER A 109 -39.21 -2.51 -9.31
CA SER A 109 -39.71 -3.86 -9.54
C SER A 109 -38.75 -4.98 -9.13
N SER A 110 -37.53 -4.66 -8.68
CA SER A 110 -36.48 -5.60 -8.31
C SER A 110 -35.61 -5.09 -7.15
N LYS A 111 -35.55 -5.87 -6.05
CA LYS A 111 -34.66 -5.61 -4.90
C LYS A 111 -33.19 -5.42 -5.31
N ARG A 112 -32.72 -6.14 -6.35
CA ARG A 112 -31.35 -5.98 -6.87
C ARG A 112 -31.15 -4.58 -7.47
N ASN A 113 -32.07 -4.11 -8.30
CA ASN A 113 -31.93 -2.79 -8.92
C ASN A 113 -32.03 -1.66 -7.89
N TYR A 114 -32.87 -1.85 -6.87
CA TYR A 114 -32.92 -0.98 -5.70
C TYR A 114 -31.55 -0.84 -5.03
N VAL A 115 -30.93 -1.96 -4.63
CA VAL A 115 -29.61 -1.95 -4.00
C VAL A 115 -28.56 -1.32 -4.92
N LYS A 116 -28.56 -1.65 -6.22
CA LYS A 116 -27.62 -1.05 -7.18
C LYS A 116 -27.74 0.47 -7.23
N SER A 117 -28.96 1.01 -7.29
CA SER A 117 -29.16 2.46 -7.31
C SER A 117 -28.62 3.17 -6.07
N ILE A 118 -28.71 2.52 -4.90
CA ILE A 118 -28.16 3.04 -3.64
C ILE A 118 -26.63 3.01 -3.68
N LEU A 119 -26.05 1.88 -4.08
CA LEU A 119 -24.59 1.71 -4.05
C LEU A 119 -23.89 2.52 -5.14
N SER A 120 -24.53 2.78 -6.28
CA SER A 120 -23.93 3.59 -7.36
C SER A 120 -23.70 5.06 -6.99
N SER A 121 -24.41 5.59 -6.00
CA SER A 121 -24.20 6.95 -5.45
C SER A 121 -23.44 6.97 -4.12
N THR A 122 -22.97 5.80 -3.67
CA THR A 122 -22.27 5.61 -2.40
C THR A 122 -20.75 5.72 -2.59
N SER A 123 -20.02 6.13 -1.54
CA SER A 123 -18.55 6.14 -1.57
C SER A 123 -17.98 4.72 -1.66
N GLU A 124 -16.88 4.55 -2.39
CA GLU A 124 -16.19 3.25 -2.54
C GLU A 124 -15.84 2.62 -1.19
N GLU A 125 -15.39 3.40 -0.22
CA GLU A 125 -15.08 2.94 1.14
C GLU A 125 -16.25 2.15 1.78
N LYS A 126 -17.47 2.67 1.66
CA LYS A 126 -18.67 2.02 2.21
C LYS A 126 -19.02 0.76 1.42
N ILE A 127 -18.86 0.78 0.09
CA ILE A 127 -19.11 -0.38 -0.77
C ILE A 127 -18.16 -1.53 -0.42
N LEU A 128 -16.87 -1.22 -0.25
CA LEU A 128 -15.86 -2.18 0.17
C LEU A 128 -16.15 -2.76 1.56
N LYS A 129 -16.60 -1.91 2.52
CA LYS A 129 -17.00 -2.36 3.85
C LYS A 129 -18.17 -3.35 3.80
N ILE A 130 -19.19 -3.04 3.00
CA ILE A 130 -20.35 -3.91 2.80
C ILE A 130 -19.91 -5.23 2.18
N ALA A 131 -19.06 -5.19 1.16
CA ALA A 131 -18.56 -6.39 0.50
C ALA A 131 -17.71 -7.28 1.42
N GLN A 132 -16.91 -6.67 2.32
CA GLN A 132 -16.15 -7.40 3.33
C GLN A 132 -17.06 -8.12 4.33
N ASP A 133 -18.09 -7.43 4.83
CA ASP A 133 -19.02 -8.00 5.81
C ASP A 133 -19.87 -9.13 5.19
N LEU A 134 -20.13 -9.07 3.89
CA LEU A 134 -20.79 -10.15 3.12
C LEU A 134 -19.82 -11.25 2.66
N GLY A 135 -18.51 -11.12 2.90
CA GLY A 135 -17.50 -12.07 2.44
C GLY A 135 -17.29 -12.09 0.92
N LEU A 136 -17.80 -11.09 0.20
CA LEU A 136 -17.68 -10.93 -1.26
C LEU A 136 -16.36 -10.26 -1.66
N TYR A 137 -15.72 -9.60 -0.71
CA TYR A 137 -14.45 -8.93 -0.94
C TYR A 137 -13.51 -9.18 0.24
N SER A 138 -12.36 -9.81 -0.03
CA SER A 138 -11.23 -9.79 0.88
C SER A 138 -10.15 -8.95 0.26
N ASP A 139 -9.58 -8.01 1.01
CA ASP A 139 -8.30 -7.46 0.62
C ASP A 139 -7.29 -8.63 0.52
N MET A 140 -6.41 -8.58 -0.48
CA MET A 140 -5.22 -9.43 -0.46
C MET A 140 -4.47 -9.09 0.82
N ALA A 141 -4.33 -10.06 1.72
CA ALA A 141 -3.67 -9.82 3.00
C ALA A 141 -2.19 -9.55 2.76
N MET A 142 -1.69 -8.46 3.34
CA MET A 142 -0.26 -8.25 3.49
C MET A 142 0.26 -9.22 4.56
N LEU A 143 1.39 -9.87 4.31
CA LEU A 143 2.04 -10.70 5.31
C LEU A 143 2.46 -9.85 6.51
N ASP A 144 2.31 -10.39 7.72
CA ASP A 144 2.63 -9.67 8.96
C ASP A 144 4.15 -9.68 9.20
N VAL A 145 4.73 -8.48 9.33
CA VAL A 145 6.15 -8.26 9.60
C VAL A 145 6.57 -8.86 10.94
N GLN A 146 5.65 -8.99 11.90
CA GLN A 146 5.93 -9.53 13.23
C GLN A 146 6.35 -11.01 13.22
N GLN A 147 6.23 -11.71 12.08
CA GLN A 147 6.65 -13.12 11.96
C GLN A 147 8.09 -13.31 11.48
N MET A 148 8.79 -12.27 11.07
CA MET A 148 10.20 -12.41 10.68
C MET A 148 11.07 -12.75 11.90
N PRO A 149 12.09 -13.63 11.76
CA PRO A 149 13.07 -13.91 12.81
C PRO A 149 13.59 -12.62 13.43
N GLU A 150 13.83 -12.60 14.74
CA GLU A 150 14.19 -11.38 15.49
C GLU A 150 15.31 -10.60 14.78
N ILE A 151 14.91 -9.52 14.08
CA ILE A 151 15.82 -8.77 13.22
C ILE A 151 16.57 -7.76 14.08
N ASP A 152 17.85 -7.99 14.34
CA ASP A 152 18.74 -7.00 14.99
C ASP A 152 19.24 -5.96 13.97
N ASN A 153 18.32 -5.40 13.18
CA ASN A 153 18.62 -4.35 12.22
C ASN A 153 17.42 -3.40 12.06
N ASP A 154 17.60 -2.18 12.55
CA ASP A 154 16.58 -1.13 12.52
C ASP A 154 16.17 -0.72 11.09
N TYR A 155 17.10 -0.78 10.13
CA TYR A 155 16.80 -0.44 8.74
C TYR A 155 15.87 -1.46 8.07
N ILE A 156 16.03 -2.75 8.38
CA ILE A 156 15.14 -3.79 7.83
C ILE A 156 13.72 -3.60 8.38
N LYS A 157 13.58 -3.35 9.69
CA LYS A 157 12.29 -3.02 10.32
C LYS A 157 11.66 -1.77 9.71
N GLU A 158 12.45 -0.72 9.50
CA GLU A 158 12.01 0.53 8.88
C GLU A 158 11.45 0.30 7.47
N TYR A 159 12.14 -0.45 6.62
CA TYR A 159 11.68 -0.68 5.24
C TYR A 159 10.48 -1.63 5.17
N ALA A 160 10.41 -2.63 6.05
CA ALA A 160 9.22 -3.44 6.20
C ALA A 160 8.01 -2.57 6.59
N GLU A 161 8.16 -1.69 7.57
CA GLU A 161 7.06 -0.82 7.99
C GLU A 161 6.68 0.20 6.91
N LYS A 162 7.66 0.74 6.16
CA LYS A 162 7.39 1.61 5.01
C LYS A 162 6.56 0.93 3.93
N CYS A 163 6.77 -0.37 3.66
CA CYS A 163 5.92 -1.10 2.72
C CYS A 163 4.46 -1.07 3.17
N ARG A 164 4.22 -1.30 4.46
CA ARG A 164 2.89 -1.33 5.07
C ARG A 164 2.19 0.02 4.96
N ILE A 165 2.87 1.06 5.42
CA ILE A 165 2.34 2.42 5.44
C ILE A 165 1.98 2.87 4.03
N ARG A 166 2.87 2.64 3.04
CA ARG A 166 2.62 3.08 1.67
C ARG A 166 1.46 2.34 1.00
N ILE A 167 1.27 1.04 1.29
CA ILE A 167 0.07 0.32 0.84
C ILE A 167 -1.20 0.95 1.42
N GLN A 168 -1.18 1.35 2.70
CA GLN A 168 -2.32 1.97 3.38
C GLN A 168 -2.62 3.39 2.86
N GLU A 169 -1.58 4.14 2.52
CA GLU A 169 -1.68 5.49 1.96
C GLU A 169 -2.04 5.51 0.46
N GLY A 170 -2.12 4.35 -0.19
CA GLY A 170 -2.38 4.25 -1.63
C GLY A 170 -1.15 4.54 -2.51
N ASP A 171 0.03 4.70 -1.92
CA ASP A 171 1.31 4.85 -2.62
C ASP A 171 1.87 3.49 -3.07
N TYR A 172 1.22 2.90 -4.07
CA TYR A 172 1.55 1.57 -4.57
C TYR A 172 2.95 1.50 -5.21
N GLU A 173 3.38 2.55 -5.90
CA GLU A 173 4.70 2.62 -6.53
C GLU A 173 5.82 2.77 -5.49
N GLY A 174 5.60 3.60 -4.47
CA GLY A 174 6.51 3.70 -3.34
C GLY A 174 6.55 2.42 -2.50
N ALA A 175 5.44 1.69 -2.38
CA ALA A 175 5.41 0.38 -1.73
C ALA A 175 6.28 -0.64 -2.49
N ILE A 176 6.17 -0.70 -3.82
CA ILE A 176 7.03 -1.55 -4.68
C ILE A 176 8.50 -1.15 -4.54
N THR A 177 8.79 0.14 -4.50
CA THR A 177 10.15 0.65 -4.30
C THR A 177 10.68 0.22 -2.93
N SER A 178 9.87 0.33 -1.88
CA SER A 178 10.24 -0.10 -0.52
C SER A 178 10.44 -1.61 -0.45
N ALA A 179 9.65 -2.41 -1.17
CA ALA A 179 9.79 -3.87 -1.25
C ALA A 179 11.14 -4.28 -1.86
N ARG A 180 11.57 -3.62 -2.94
CA ARG A 180 12.91 -3.82 -3.50
C ARG A 180 14.00 -3.46 -2.48
N THR A 181 13.88 -2.28 -1.86
CA THR A 181 14.88 -1.81 -0.89
C THR A 181 14.98 -2.74 0.31
N LEU A 182 13.86 -3.31 0.78
CA LEU A 182 13.84 -4.30 1.85
C LEU A 182 14.76 -5.49 1.53
N VAL A 183 14.59 -6.12 0.36
CA VAL A 183 15.42 -7.26 -0.05
C VAL A 183 16.88 -6.85 -0.22
N GLU A 184 17.15 -5.65 -0.74
CA GLU A 184 18.49 -5.09 -0.86
C GLU A 184 19.15 -4.92 0.51
N THR A 185 18.46 -4.32 1.48
CA THR A 185 18.93 -4.12 2.85
C THR A 185 19.19 -5.45 3.55
N VAL A 186 18.31 -6.44 3.40
CA VAL A 186 18.53 -7.79 3.95
C VAL A 186 19.77 -8.44 3.35
N CYS A 187 19.96 -8.35 2.03
CA CYS A 187 21.15 -8.91 1.40
C CYS A 187 22.44 -8.23 1.88
N MET A 188 22.45 -6.89 1.94
CA MET A 188 23.59 -6.12 2.45
C MET A 188 23.91 -6.49 3.89
N HIS A 189 22.89 -6.59 4.74
CA HIS A 189 23.05 -6.96 6.14
C HIS A 189 23.70 -8.34 6.31
N ILE A 190 23.23 -9.35 5.55
CA ILE A 190 23.81 -10.70 5.60
C ILE A 190 25.28 -10.68 5.14
N LEU A 191 25.60 -9.95 4.07
CA LEU A 191 26.98 -9.84 3.57
C LEU A 191 27.89 -9.07 4.54
N ASP A 192 27.40 -8.00 5.16
CA ASP A 192 28.13 -7.22 6.17
C ASP A 192 28.51 -8.10 7.36
N ILE A 193 27.54 -8.85 7.93
CA ILE A 193 27.82 -9.73 9.07
C ILE A 193 28.72 -10.91 8.66
N SER A 194 28.57 -11.41 7.42
CA SER A 194 29.42 -12.47 6.89
C SER A 194 30.80 -12.00 6.43
N GLN A 195 31.12 -10.71 6.62
CA GLN A 195 32.39 -10.09 6.23
C GLN A 195 32.74 -10.27 4.74
N VAL A 196 31.73 -10.28 3.88
CA VAL A 196 31.90 -10.38 2.42
C VAL A 196 31.80 -9.00 1.79
N GLU A 197 32.84 -8.58 1.08
CA GLU A 197 32.82 -7.31 0.36
C GLU A 197 31.83 -7.34 -0.82
N TYR A 198 31.10 -6.23 -0.99
CA TYR A 198 30.20 -6.01 -2.11
C TYR A 198 30.23 -4.55 -2.56
N GLU A 199 29.87 -4.33 -3.82
CA GLU A 199 29.73 -3.00 -4.39
C GLU A 199 28.32 -2.44 -4.10
N LYS A 200 28.25 -1.18 -3.66
CA LYS A 200 26.97 -0.45 -3.49
C LYS A 200 26.52 0.18 -4.80
N ASP A 201 26.45 -0.63 -5.86
CA ASP A 201 26.07 -0.19 -7.22
C ASP A 201 24.57 -0.30 -7.52
N GLY A 202 23.76 -0.66 -6.52
CA GLY A 202 22.31 -0.80 -6.61
C GLY A 202 21.83 -2.04 -7.37
N LYS A 203 22.72 -2.97 -7.71
CA LYS A 203 22.38 -4.21 -8.43
C LYS A 203 21.99 -5.31 -7.45
N ILE A 204 20.72 -5.31 -7.02
CA ILE A 204 20.14 -6.32 -6.12
C ILE A 204 20.41 -7.77 -6.54
N MET A 205 20.42 -8.07 -7.85
CA MET A 205 20.74 -9.42 -8.35
C MET A 205 22.18 -9.85 -8.06
N LYS A 206 23.14 -8.91 -8.03
CA LYS A 206 24.54 -9.19 -7.69
C LYS A 206 24.63 -9.53 -6.20
N LEU A 207 23.99 -8.73 -5.34
CA LEU A 207 23.93 -8.96 -3.90
C LEU A 207 23.30 -10.32 -3.57
N TYR A 208 22.14 -10.63 -4.16
CA TYR A 208 21.46 -11.90 -3.92
C TYR A 208 22.31 -13.13 -4.31
N ARG A 209 23.06 -13.05 -5.42
CA ARG A 209 23.99 -14.13 -5.81
C ARG A 209 25.09 -14.35 -4.77
N GLN A 210 25.66 -13.28 -4.23
CA GLN A 210 26.68 -13.38 -3.19
C GLN A 210 26.08 -13.99 -1.91
N VAL A 211 24.89 -13.53 -1.49
CA VAL A 211 24.18 -14.09 -0.33
C VAL A 211 23.85 -15.57 -0.53
N SER A 212 23.38 -15.96 -1.71
CA SER A 212 23.09 -17.37 -2.04
C SER A 212 24.32 -18.26 -1.91
N GLN A 213 25.51 -17.76 -2.26
CA GLN A 213 26.78 -18.47 -2.07
C GLN A 213 27.15 -18.57 -0.58
N VAL A 214 27.09 -17.47 0.15
CA VAL A 214 27.39 -17.40 1.60
C VAL A 214 26.52 -18.38 2.38
N LEU A 215 25.22 -18.37 2.12
CA LEU A 215 24.24 -19.20 2.80
C LEU A 215 24.11 -20.62 2.22
N ARG A 216 24.92 -20.97 1.20
CA ARG A 216 24.88 -22.27 0.49
C ARG A 216 23.47 -22.63 -0.03
N MET A 217 22.77 -21.63 -0.54
CA MET A 217 21.43 -21.77 -1.12
C MET A 217 21.45 -21.85 -2.65
N ASP A 218 22.61 -22.16 -3.24
CA ASP A 218 22.68 -22.39 -4.69
C ASP A 218 21.71 -23.54 -5.04
N PRO A 219 20.77 -23.35 -6.00
CA PRO A 219 19.81 -24.37 -6.35
C PRO A 219 20.45 -25.73 -6.70
N SER A 220 21.66 -25.75 -7.24
CA SER A 220 22.40 -26.98 -7.56
C SER A 220 22.75 -27.84 -6.33
N LEU A 221 22.75 -27.26 -5.13
CA LEU A 221 23.04 -27.95 -3.87
C LEU A 221 21.84 -28.73 -3.31
N TYR A 222 20.63 -28.48 -3.82
CA TYR A 222 19.42 -29.20 -3.38
C TYR A 222 19.33 -30.55 -4.10
N GLU A 223 19.20 -31.63 -3.35
CA GLU A 223 18.96 -32.97 -3.90
C GLU A 223 17.57 -33.12 -4.52
N SER A 224 16.55 -32.47 -3.92
CA SER A 224 15.19 -32.47 -4.44
C SER A 224 15.05 -31.53 -5.64
N ASP A 225 14.67 -32.08 -6.79
CA ASP A 225 14.37 -31.30 -8.00
C ASP A 225 13.26 -30.27 -7.77
N THR A 226 12.27 -30.59 -6.94
CA THR A 226 11.16 -29.68 -6.61
C THR A 226 11.62 -28.51 -5.76
N LEU A 227 12.44 -28.75 -4.72
CA LEU A 227 13.01 -27.66 -3.91
C LEU A 227 13.97 -26.80 -4.75
N ARG A 228 14.75 -27.43 -5.62
CA ARG A 228 15.61 -26.73 -6.57
C ARG A 228 14.80 -25.77 -7.46
N GLN A 229 13.64 -26.21 -7.96
CA GLN A 229 12.76 -25.37 -8.77
C GLN A 229 12.23 -24.16 -7.98
N ILE A 230 11.78 -24.37 -6.74
CA ILE A 230 11.31 -23.28 -5.86
C ILE A 230 12.43 -22.28 -5.59
N ALA A 231 13.61 -22.75 -5.18
CA ALA A 231 14.77 -21.90 -4.90
C ALA A 231 15.24 -21.13 -6.15
N SER A 232 15.18 -21.75 -7.33
CA SER A 232 15.48 -21.08 -8.59
C SER A 232 14.47 -19.96 -8.90
N GLY A 233 13.21 -20.13 -8.49
CA GLY A 233 12.16 -19.13 -8.66
C GLY A 233 12.45 -17.81 -7.94
N PHE A 234 13.20 -17.81 -6.84
CA PHE A 234 13.58 -16.58 -6.14
C PHE A 234 14.44 -15.65 -7.00
N PHE A 235 15.31 -16.19 -7.87
CA PHE A 235 16.04 -15.37 -8.83
C PHE A 235 15.10 -14.63 -9.77
N SER A 236 14.03 -15.29 -10.24
CA SER A 236 13.02 -14.67 -11.10
C SER A 236 12.23 -13.58 -10.35
N ILE A 237 11.86 -13.82 -9.10
CA ILE A 237 11.16 -12.84 -8.25
C ILE A 237 12.02 -11.59 -8.06
N ILE A 238 13.28 -11.76 -7.63
CA ILE A 238 14.19 -10.63 -7.36
C ILE A 238 14.51 -9.87 -8.65
N GLN A 239 14.66 -10.58 -9.77
CA GLN A 239 14.84 -9.95 -11.07
C GLN A 239 13.62 -9.11 -11.47
N GLY A 240 12.41 -9.61 -11.18
CA GLY A 240 11.16 -8.86 -11.37
C GLY A 240 11.09 -7.61 -10.49
N LEU A 241 11.40 -7.72 -9.20
CA LEU A 241 11.47 -6.59 -8.26
C LEU A 241 12.49 -5.53 -8.72
N ALA A 242 13.63 -5.96 -9.27
CA ALA A 242 14.63 -5.05 -9.83
C ALA A 242 14.11 -4.27 -11.04
N GLY A 243 13.35 -4.94 -11.91
CA GLY A 243 12.81 -4.38 -13.16
C GLY A 243 11.60 -3.46 -12.97
N LEU A 244 10.70 -3.80 -12.03
CA LEU A 244 9.45 -3.07 -11.78
C LEU A 244 9.65 -1.56 -11.55
N ARG A 245 10.74 -1.15 -10.87
CA ARG A 245 11.05 0.27 -10.70
C ARG A 245 11.36 0.98 -12.02
N ASN A 246 12.08 0.31 -12.92
CA ASN A 246 12.47 0.90 -14.20
C ASN A 246 11.25 1.08 -15.09
N ASP A 247 10.36 0.08 -15.10
CA ASP A 247 9.14 0.12 -15.91
C ASP A 247 8.14 1.17 -15.40
N LEU A 248 8.02 1.35 -14.08
CA LEU A 248 7.14 2.36 -13.46
C LEU A 248 7.76 3.78 -13.52
N GLY A 249 9.07 3.90 -13.31
CA GLY A 249 9.79 5.18 -13.36
C GLY A 249 9.88 5.78 -14.77
N ASP A 250 10.10 4.95 -15.80
CA ASP A 250 10.16 5.39 -17.19
C ASP A 250 8.78 5.76 -17.76
N ALA A 251 7.70 5.28 -17.14
CA ALA A 251 6.32 5.60 -17.53
C ALA A 251 5.98 7.10 -17.36
N HIS A 252 6.72 7.83 -16.52
CA HIS A 252 6.58 9.29 -16.38
C HIS A 252 7.25 10.09 -17.50
N GLY A 253 8.16 9.48 -18.28
CA GLY A 253 8.98 10.18 -19.29
C GLY A 253 8.62 9.91 -20.75
N ARG A 254 7.78 8.91 -21.05
CA ARG A 254 7.41 8.53 -22.42
C ARG A 254 5.89 8.52 -22.56
N GLY A 255 5.34 9.36 -23.43
CA GLY A 255 3.90 9.54 -23.68
C GLY A 255 3.14 8.34 -24.28
N GLY A 256 3.52 7.11 -23.93
CA GLY A 256 2.74 5.89 -24.14
C GLY A 256 1.82 5.59 -22.95
N LYS A 257 1.00 4.54 -23.04
CA LYS A 257 0.10 4.10 -21.94
C LYS A 257 0.88 3.94 -20.64
N VAL A 258 0.68 4.87 -19.70
CA VAL A 258 1.26 4.85 -18.35
C VAL A 258 0.66 3.65 -17.61
N TYR A 259 1.44 2.60 -17.41
CA TYR A 259 1.03 1.49 -16.55
C TYR A 259 1.24 1.91 -15.09
N ARG A 260 0.17 2.26 -14.39
CA ARG A 260 0.22 2.53 -12.94
C ARG A 260 0.08 1.24 -12.16
N ALA A 261 0.90 1.07 -11.13
CA ALA A 261 0.75 -0.05 -10.20
C ALA A 261 -0.59 0.07 -9.46
N SER A 262 -1.35 -1.03 -9.39
CA SER A 262 -2.56 -1.13 -8.57
C SER A 262 -2.22 -1.74 -7.22
N LYS A 263 -3.14 -1.65 -6.25
CA LYS A 263 -3.01 -2.26 -4.92
C LYS A 263 -2.56 -3.72 -4.98
N ARG A 264 -3.20 -4.54 -5.83
CA ARG A 264 -2.84 -5.96 -5.99
C ARG A 264 -1.41 -6.18 -6.50
N HIS A 265 -0.91 -5.31 -7.37
CA HIS A 265 0.47 -5.41 -7.88
C HIS A 265 1.48 -5.05 -6.78
N ALA A 266 1.16 -4.03 -5.97
CA ALA A 266 2.01 -3.64 -4.87
C ALA A 266 2.03 -4.69 -3.75
N ILE A 267 0.87 -5.25 -3.39
CA ILE A 267 0.80 -6.33 -2.38
C ILE A 267 1.55 -7.58 -2.87
N LEU A 268 1.44 -7.95 -4.15
CA LEU A 268 2.24 -9.04 -4.73
C LEU A 268 3.74 -8.80 -4.56
N ALA A 269 4.23 -7.61 -4.94
CA ALA A 269 5.65 -7.27 -4.84
C ALA A 269 6.14 -7.25 -3.39
N VAL A 270 5.35 -6.65 -2.49
CA VAL A 270 5.64 -6.55 -1.05
C VAL A 270 5.66 -7.94 -0.41
N ASN A 271 4.65 -8.78 -0.64
CA ASN A 271 4.61 -10.14 -0.09
C ASN A 271 5.74 -11.01 -0.64
N ALA A 272 6.07 -10.88 -1.93
CA ALA A 272 7.20 -11.60 -2.51
C ALA A 272 8.53 -11.17 -1.88
N ALA A 273 8.72 -9.86 -1.65
CA ALA A 273 9.88 -9.33 -0.95
C ALA A 273 9.97 -9.81 0.51
N TYR A 274 8.83 -9.91 1.22
CA TYR A 274 8.81 -10.47 2.56
C TYR A 274 9.20 -11.94 2.59
N VAL A 275 8.57 -12.79 1.77
CA VAL A 275 8.88 -14.23 1.76
C VAL A 275 10.36 -14.47 1.45
N VAL A 276 10.92 -13.73 0.48
CA VAL A 276 12.35 -13.83 0.18
C VAL A 276 13.20 -13.37 1.37
N SER A 277 12.92 -12.18 1.90
CA SER A 277 13.67 -11.61 3.03
C SER A 277 13.64 -12.50 4.28
N ASP A 278 12.46 -13.02 4.60
CA ASP A 278 12.20 -13.90 5.74
C ASP A 278 13.01 -15.18 5.62
N TYR A 279 12.92 -15.85 4.46
CA TYR A 279 13.67 -17.06 4.18
C TYR A 279 15.20 -16.84 4.24
N LEU A 280 15.70 -15.71 3.71
CA LEU A 280 17.11 -15.37 3.77
C LEU A 280 17.60 -15.18 5.21
N LEU A 281 16.83 -14.48 6.04
CA LEU A 281 17.14 -14.27 7.45
C LEU A 281 17.08 -15.58 8.22
N ASP A 282 16.07 -16.42 8.01
CA ASP A 282 15.96 -17.73 8.66
C ASP A 282 17.12 -18.66 8.27
N CYS A 283 17.51 -18.67 6.99
CA CYS A 283 18.68 -19.42 6.52
C CYS A 283 19.96 -18.91 7.20
N TYR A 284 20.15 -17.60 7.33
CA TYR A 284 21.29 -17.03 8.04
C TYR A 284 21.35 -17.48 9.51
N HIS A 285 20.24 -17.37 10.25
CA HIS A 285 20.16 -17.83 11.64
C HIS A 285 20.48 -19.33 11.75
N ASN A 286 19.99 -20.17 10.84
CA ASN A 286 20.21 -21.61 10.89
C ASN A 286 21.59 -22.07 10.40
N VAL A 287 22.20 -21.36 9.45
CA VAL A 287 23.50 -21.71 8.85
C VAL A 287 24.66 -21.20 9.68
N VAL A 288 24.54 -20.05 10.36
CA VAL A 288 25.66 -19.47 11.12
C VAL A 288 25.62 -19.86 12.59
N LEU A 289 24.45 -19.87 13.24
CA LEU A 289 24.36 -20.15 14.69
C LEU A 289 24.49 -21.64 15.07
N LYS A 290 24.55 -22.55 14.09
CA LYS A 290 24.76 -24.00 14.36
C LYS A 290 26.21 -24.45 14.25
N PHE A 291 27.11 -23.58 13.80
CA PHE A 291 28.54 -23.91 13.62
C PHE A 291 29.50 -23.01 14.41
N ASP A 292 28.97 -22.13 15.27
CA ASP A 292 29.68 -21.47 16.38
C ASP A 292 29.34 -22.16 17.71
#